data_AF-A0A969TF06-F1
#
_entry.id   AF-A0A969TF06-F1
#
_cell.length_a   1.000
_cell.length_b   1.000
_cell.length_c   1.000
_cell.angle_alpha   90.00
_cell.angle_beta   90.00
_cell.angle_gamma   90.00
#
_symmetry.space_group_name_H-M   'P 1'
#
loop_
_entity.id
_entity.type
_entity.pdbx_description
1 polymer ?
#
loop_
_entity_poly.entity_id
_entity_poly.type
_entity_poly.pdbx_seq_one_letter_code
_entity_poly.pdbx_strand_id
1 'polypeptide(L)'
;MHPDIVILTSVDYDHVDAFPTRKSYIDAFRRFCAKAKTVIFHADDEGAKEVLEGFEGEKIALSAMGLNPLSLKILGDFNQRNAALALELGKTLQLGDDFKTGLESFSGAGRKTRTSRRKKWHSDLRGLCASPSGINRIARRISAEISRSKNWADLGTTSIFTDENVLGGFQKAFKHADEVGLFPIYEARDSEEDKQFSLSAFCDAYDRVRTSADVDAFLKKFSAGDVVIFAGAGKISGFAREYLGLL
;
A
#
# COMPACT_ATOMS: atom_id res chain seq x y z
N MET A 1 -14.38 -18.44 -9.35
CA MET A 1 -14.44 -17.32 -10.31
C MET A 1 -13.88 -17.79 -11.64
N HIS A 2 -14.53 -17.40 -12.75
CA HIS A 2 -14.11 -17.60 -14.14
C HIS A 2 -14.11 -16.24 -14.85
N PRO A 3 -13.06 -15.42 -14.67
CA PRO A 3 -13.00 -14.09 -15.26
C PRO A 3 -12.72 -14.17 -16.76
N ASP A 4 -13.32 -13.30 -17.58
CA ASP A 4 -12.87 -13.14 -18.97
C ASP A 4 -11.54 -12.37 -19.06
N ILE A 5 -11.40 -11.33 -18.24
CA ILE A 5 -10.21 -10.47 -18.16
C ILE A 5 -9.72 -10.38 -16.72
N VAL A 6 -8.42 -10.49 -16.51
CA VAL A 6 -7.76 -10.27 -15.22
C VAL A 6 -6.86 -9.04 -15.30
N ILE A 7 -7.00 -8.13 -14.34
CA ILE A 7 -5.98 -7.10 -14.06
C ILE A 7 -5.05 -7.65 -12.98
N LEU A 8 -3.77 -7.80 -13.31
CA LEU A 8 -2.73 -8.22 -12.38
C LEU A 8 -1.84 -7.02 -12.03
N THR A 9 -2.08 -6.41 -10.87
CA THR A 9 -1.43 -5.14 -10.49
C THR A 9 0.03 -5.31 -10.08
N SER A 10 0.34 -6.30 -9.24
CA SER A 10 1.68 -6.67 -8.83
C SER A 10 1.66 -8.04 -8.14
N VAL A 11 2.77 -8.77 -8.19
CA VAL A 11 2.91 -10.06 -7.51
C VAL A 11 4.17 -10.03 -6.62
N ASP A 12 3.95 -9.77 -5.34
CA ASP A 12 4.97 -9.81 -4.29
C ASP A 12 4.64 -10.98 -3.35
N TYR A 13 5.61 -11.82 -2.98
CA TYR A 13 5.36 -12.93 -2.07
C TYR A 13 4.87 -12.40 -0.71
N ASP A 14 3.68 -12.83 -0.30
CA ASP A 14 2.97 -12.36 0.88
C ASP A 14 2.04 -13.48 1.38
N HIS A 15 1.39 -13.29 2.53
CA HIS A 15 0.43 -14.25 3.12
C HIS A 15 1.04 -15.64 3.34
N VAL A 16 2.18 -15.70 4.05
CA VAL A 16 2.89 -16.94 4.37
C VAL A 16 2.05 -17.93 5.17
N ASP A 17 1.05 -17.44 5.90
CA ASP A 17 0.05 -18.23 6.63
C ASP A 17 -0.81 -19.10 5.70
N ALA A 18 -1.17 -18.57 4.53
CA ALA A 18 -1.95 -19.27 3.52
C ALA A 18 -1.08 -19.92 2.43
N PHE A 19 0.10 -19.36 2.16
CA PHE A 19 1.04 -19.79 1.13
C PHE A 19 2.43 -20.00 1.73
N PRO A 20 2.71 -21.17 2.34
CA PRO A 20 3.95 -21.40 3.08
C PRO A 20 5.22 -21.32 2.24
N THR A 21 5.11 -21.34 0.91
CA THR A 21 6.26 -21.17 0.00
C THR A 21 5.94 -20.19 -1.12
N ARG A 22 6.96 -19.45 -1.59
CA ARG A 22 6.88 -18.60 -2.79
C ARG A 22 6.33 -19.36 -4.00
N LYS A 23 6.71 -20.63 -4.16
CA LYS A 23 6.18 -21.50 -5.22
C LYS A 23 4.67 -21.67 -5.09
N SER A 24 4.16 -22.01 -3.90
CA SER A 24 2.72 -22.17 -3.67
C SER A 24 1.92 -20.88 -3.94
N TYR A 25 2.52 -19.72 -3.66
CA TYR A 25 1.96 -18.40 -3.95
C TYR A 25 1.87 -18.16 -5.47
N ILE A 26 2.99 -18.28 -6.19
CA ILE A 26 3.05 -18.11 -7.66
C ILE A 26 2.12 -19.10 -8.37
N ASP A 27 2.08 -20.37 -7.94
CA ASP A 27 1.22 -21.39 -8.53
C ASP A 27 -0.27 -21.06 -8.33
N ALA A 28 -0.65 -20.38 -7.24
CA ALA A 28 -2.01 -19.92 -7.03
C ALA A 28 -2.41 -18.83 -8.01
N PHE A 29 -1.53 -17.84 -8.25
CA PHE A 29 -1.74 -16.81 -9.26
C PHE A 29 -1.81 -17.42 -10.68
N ARG A 30 -0.93 -18.35 -11.01
CA ARG A 30 -0.96 -19.10 -12.28
C ARG A 30 -2.30 -19.78 -12.51
N ARG A 31 -2.80 -20.52 -11.51
CA ARG A 31 -4.13 -21.17 -11.58
C ARG A 31 -5.29 -20.18 -11.71
N PHE A 32 -5.14 -18.96 -11.18
CA PHE A 32 -6.16 -17.93 -11.31
C PHE A 32 -6.13 -17.29 -12.70
N CYS A 33 -4.95 -16.86 -13.18
CA CYS A 33 -4.76 -16.27 -14.50
C CYS A 33 -5.10 -17.23 -15.64
N ALA A 34 -4.79 -18.52 -15.50
CA ALA A 34 -5.12 -19.56 -16.50
C ALA A 34 -6.63 -19.70 -16.77
N LYS A 35 -7.51 -19.15 -15.92
CA LYS A 35 -8.96 -19.14 -16.13
C LYS A 35 -9.43 -17.96 -16.99
N ALA A 36 -8.56 -17.00 -17.28
CA ALA A 36 -8.86 -15.81 -18.05
C ALA A 36 -8.47 -15.95 -19.52
N LYS A 37 -9.16 -15.21 -20.38
CA LYS A 37 -8.79 -15.08 -21.80
C LYS A 37 -7.69 -14.04 -21.98
N THR A 38 -7.80 -12.93 -21.23
CA THR A 38 -6.87 -11.81 -21.31
C THR A 38 -6.35 -11.45 -19.92
N VAL A 39 -5.04 -11.17 -19.82
CA VAL A 39 -4.42 -10.61 -18.62
C VAL A 39 -3.77 -9.27 -18.95
N ILE A 40 -4.17 -8.23 -18.22
CA ILE A 40 -3.59 -6.89 -18.28
C ILE A 40 -2.69 -6.70 -17.07
N PHE A 41 -1.43 -6.36 -17.28
CA PHE A 41 -0.43 -6.31 -16.20
C PHE A 41 0.67 -5.27 -16.47
N HIS A 42 1.48 -5.00 -15.46
CA HIS A 42 2.65 -4.13 -15.59
C HIS A 42 3.87 -4.89 -16.12
N ALA A 43 4.45 -4.41 -17.22
CA ALA A 43 5.60 -5.02 -17.88
C ALA A 43 6.89 -4.93 -17.06
N ASP A 44 6.91 -4.14 -16.00
CA ASP A 44 8.03 -3.96 -15.08
C ASP A 44 7.84 -4.71 -13.74
N ASP A 45 6.75 -5.48 -13.60
CA ASP A 45 6.52 -6.33 -12.42
C ASP A 45 7.07 -7.74 -12.68
N GLU A 46 8.21 -8.08 -12.06
CA GLU A 46 8.89 -9.37 -12.26
C GLU A 46 8.03 -10.56 -11.80
N GLY A 47 7.26 -10.40 -10.72
CA GLY A 47 6.38 -11.45 -10.24
C GLY A 47 5.23 -11.74 -11.22
N ALA A 48 4.64 -10.70 -11.82
CA ALA A 48 3.63 -10.85 -12.86
C ALA A 48 4.20 -11.53 -14.11
N LYS A 49 5.45 -11.21 -14.51
CA LYS A 49 6.12 -11.90 -15.62
C LYS A 49 6.27 -13.39 -15.34
N GLU A 50 6.72 -13.76 -14.14
CA GLU A 50 6.87 -15.16 -13.74
C GLU A 50 5.53 -15.90 -13.69
N VAL A 51 4.48 -15.26 -13.17
CA VAL A 51 3.12 -15.82 -13.17
C VAL A 51 2.63 -16.07 -14.59
N LEU A 52 2.97 -15.20 -15.54
CA LEU A 52 2.49 -15.26 -16.92
C LEU A 52 3.43 -15.99 -17.89
N GLU A 53 4.49 -16.62 -17.36
CA GLU A 53 5.32 -17.55 -18.10
C GLU A 53 4.50 -18.77 -18.52
N GLY A 54 4.46 -19.07 -19.83
CA GLY A 54 3.62 -20.14 -20.37
C GLY A 54 2.11 -19.87 -20.39
N PHE A 55 1.65 -18.66 -20.06
CA PHE A 55 0.22 -18.32 -20.21
C PHE A 55 -0.18 -18.27 -21.69
N GLU A 56 -1.19 -19.06 -22.06
CA GLU A 56 -1.65 -19.26 -23.44
C GLU A 56 -2.63 -18.18 -23.93
N GLY A 57 -3.24 -17.42 -23.02
CA GLY A 57 -4.17 -16.35 -23.36
C GLY A 57 -3.48 -15.05 -23.80
N GLU A 58 -4.29 -14.03 -24.08
CA GLU A 58 -3.82 -12.72 -24.47
C GLU A 58 -3.16 -11.98 -23.31
N LYS A 59 -1.99 -11.39 -23.56
CA LYS A 59 -1.23 -10.60 -22.58
C LYS A 59 -1.13 -9.16 -23.04
N ILE A 60 -1.69 -8.25 -22.25
CA ILE A 60 -1.57 -6.80 -22.46
C ILE A 60 -0.62 -6.25 -21.40
N ALA A 61 0.62 -5.93 -21.81
CA ALA A 61 1.67 -5.48 -20.92
C ALA A 61 1.82 -3.95 -20.98
N LEU A 62 1.67 -3.26 -19.84
CA LEU A 62 1.86 -1.82 -19.73
C LEU A 62 3.24 -1.49 -19.15
N SER A 63 4.07 -0.79 -19.93
CA SER A 63 5.37 -0.29 -19.46
C SER A 63 5.22 1.06 -18.77
N ALA A 64 5.89 1.23 -17.62
CA ALA A 64 5.93 2.48 -16.88
C ALA A 64 6.45 3.68 -17.72
N MET A 65 7.37 3.43 -18.67
CA MET A 65 7.93 4.49 -19.54
C MET A 65 6.97 5.00 -20.61
N GLY A 66 5.88 4.27 -20.90
CA GLY A 66 4.91 4.63 -21.94
C GLY A 66 3.59 5.16 -21.40
N LEU A 67 3.48 5.39 -20.09
CA LEU A 67 2.25 5.84 -19.47
C LEU A 67 2.07 7.35 -19.64
N ASN A 68 0.97 7.75 -20.26
CA ASN A 68 0.52 9.14 -20.24
C ASN A 68 -0.13 9.43 -18.88
N PRO A 69 0.36 10.42 -18.10
CA PRO A 69 -0.23 10.76 -16.82
C PRO A 69 -1.70 11.19 -16.96
N LEU A 70 -2.55 10.66 -16.09
CA LEU A 70 -3.96 11.06 -15.97
C LEU A 70 -4.12 12.17 -14.92
N SER A 71 -5.11 13.03 -15.11
CA SER A 71 -5.43 14.08 -14.13
C SER A 71 -6.25 13.49 -12.97
N LEU A 72 -5.61 12.70 -12.10
CA LEU A 72 -6.26 12.00 -10.99
C LEU A 72 -6.40 12.92 -9.77
N LYS A 73 -7.56 12.86 -9.09
CA LYS A 73 -7.74 13.49 -7.77
C LYS A 73 -7.04 12.75 -6.63
N ILE A 74 -6.73 11.48 -6.85
CA ILE A 74 -5.93 10.67 -5.93
C ILE A 74 -4.46 10.73 -6.33
N LEU A 75 -3.59 10.98 -5.36
CA LEU A 75 -2.20 11.26 -5.64
C LEU A 75 -1.43 10.02 -6.17
N GLY A 76 -0.22 10.28 -6.66
CA GLY A 76 0.99 9.45 -6.82
C GLY A 76 0.99 8.19 -7.70
N ASP A 77 2.21 7.74 -7.99
CA ASP A 77 2.52 6.89 -9.16
C ASP A 77 1.84 5.52 -9.15
N PHE A 78 1.66 4.89 -7.99
CA PHE A 78 0.93 3.62 -7.95
C PHE A 78 -0.54 3.80 -8.37
N ASN A 79 -1.16 4.95 -8.10
CA ASN A 79 -2.51 5.23 -8.58
C ASN A 79 -2.50 5.57 -10.07
N GLN A 80 -1.50 6.27 -10.58
CA GLN A 80 -1.31 6.45 -12.03
C GLN A 80 -1.18 5.09 -12.74
N ARG A 81 -0.38 4.19 -12.16
CA ARG A 81 -0.19 2.82 -12.64
C ARG A 81 -1.47 1.98 -12.59
N ASN A 82 -2.17 2.00 -11.46
CA ASN A 82 -3.48 1.33 -11.33
C ASN A 82 -4.51 1.92 -12.29
N ALA A 83 -4.53 3.25 -12.45
CA ALA A 83 -5.40 3.94 -13.37
C ALA A 83 -5.06 3.60 -14.83
N ALA A 84 -3.78 3.43 -15.17
CA ALA A 84 -3.37 2.97 -16.49
C ALA A 84 -3.89 1.55 -16.80
N LEU A 85 -3.81 0.62 -15.84
CA LEU A 85 -4.41 -0.71 -15.99
C LEU A 85 -5.94 -0.63 -16.17
N ALA A 86 -6.60 0.21 -15.38
CA ALA A 86 -8.05 0.41 -15.50
C ALA A 86 -8.43 1.05 -16.85
N LEU A 87 -7.67 2.05 -17.31
CA LEU A 87 -7.85 2.69 -18.61
C LEU A 87 -7.66 1.70 -19.75
N GLU A 88 -6.67 0.82 -19.66
CA GLU A 88 -6.45 -0.22 -20.65
C GLU A 88 -7.60 -1.22 -20.69
N LEU A 89 -8.12 -1.65 -19.53
CA LEU A 89 -9.34 -2.44 -19.47
C LEU A 89 -10.51 -1.72 -20.15
N GLY A 90 -10.66 -0.41 -19.90
CA GLY A 90 -11.68 0.40 -20.56
C GLY A 90 -11.57 0.36 -22.08
N LYS A 91 -10.36 0.46 -22.64
CA LYS A 91 -10.12 0.32 -24.09
C LYS A 91 -10.43 -1.08 -24.60
N THR A 92 -9.99 -2.13 -23.89
CA THR A 92 -10.27 -3.53 -24.27
C THR A 92 -11.78 -3.80 -24.33
N LEU A 93 -12.54 -3.19 -23.42
CA LEU A 93 -13.99 -3.28 -23.37
C LEU A 93 -14.71 -2.25 -24.27
N GLN A 94 -13.96 -1.44 -25.04
CA GLN A 94 -14.48 -0.39 -25.92
C GLN A 94 -15.36 0.62 -25.18
N LEU A 95 -15.02 0.94 -23.94
CA LEU A 95 -15.66 2.00 -23.16
C LEU A 95 -15.21 3.35 -23.73
N GLY A 96 -16.18 4.23 -23.99
CA GLY A 96 -15.91 5.57 -24.52
C GLY A 96 -15.23 6.51 -23.53
N ASP A 97 -15.05 7.77 -23.94
CA ASP A 97 -14.31 8.79 -23.19
C ASP A 97 -14.88 9.08 -21.77
N ASP A 98 -16.15 8.75 -21.54
CA ASP A 98 -16.78 8.82 -20.23
C ASP A 98 -16.05 7.96 -19.18
N PHE A 99 -15.43 6.85 -19.59
CA PHE A 99 -14.67 6.01 -18.68
C PHE A 99 -13.42 6.72 -18.15
N LYS A 100 -12.66 7.37 -19.04
CA LYS A 100 -11.50 8.18 -18.66
C LYS A 100 -11.93 9.32 -17.75
N THR A 101 -13.02 10.00 -18.08
CA THR A 101 -13.59 11.08 -17.27
C THR A 101 -13.98 10.59 -15.87
N GLY A 102 -14.62 9.42 -15.78
CA GLY A 102 -14.95 8.76 -14.52
C GLY A 102 -13.70 8.46 -13.68
N LEU A 103 -12.64 7.95 -14.32
CA LEU A 103 -11.36 7.63 -13.68
C LEU A 103 -10.65 8.88 -13.14
N GLU A 104 -10.64 9.98 -13.89
CA GLU A 104 -10.08 11.28 -13.44
C GLU A 104 -10.93 11.91 -12.33
N SER A 105 -12.25 11.65 -12.33
CA SER A 105 -13.15 12.13 -11.29
C SER A 105 -13.07 11.36 -9.97
N PHE A 106 -12.48 10.15 -9.98
CA PHE A 106 -12.42 9.22 -8.85
C PHE A 106 -11.71 9.83 -7.64
N SER A 107 -12.40 9.88 -6.51
CA SER A 107 -11.92 10.49 -5.26
C SER A 107 -11.37 9.49 -4.25
N GLY A 108 -11.20 8.23 -4.67
CA GLY A 108 -10.69 7.14 -3.83
C GLY A 108 -11.80 6.16 -3.41
N ALA A 109 -11.41 4.92 -3.21
CA ALA A 109 -12.26 3.92 -2.57
C ALA A 109 -12.14 4.10 -1.06
N GLY A 110 -13.25 4.03 -0.32
CA GLY A 110 -13.25 4.22 1.13
C GLY A 110 -12.09 3.46 1.78
N ARG A 111 -11.27 4.18 2.55
CA ARG A 111 -10.02 3.69 3.20
C ARG A 111 -8.77 3.69 2.32
N LYS A 112 -8.73 4.45 1.22
CA LYS A 112 -7.51 4.79 0.45
C LYS A 112 -7.43 6.31 0.28
N THR A 113 -6.48 6.95 0.98
CA THR A 113 -6.13 8.40 0.99
C THR A 113 -7.30 9.39 1.13
N ARG A 114 -7.41 10.10 2.27
CA ARG A 114 -8.37 11.20 2.47
C ARG A 114 -7.73 12.43 3.12
N THR A 115 -7.85 13.57 2.49
CA THR A 115 -7.35 14.85 3.01
C THR A 115 -8.37 15.50 3.94
N SER A 116 -7.95 15.93 5.13
CA SER A 116 -8.76 16.78 6.01
C SER A 116 -8.39 18.27 5.83
N ARG A 117 -9.33 19.17 6.13
CA ARG A 117 -9.19 20.64 5.97
C ARG A 117 -8.24 21.30 6.99
N ARG A 118 -7.93 20.62 8.10
CA ARG A 118 -6.81 21.00 8.96
C ARG A 118 -5.57 20.32 8.36
N LYS A 119 -4.46 21.02 8.18
CA LYS A 119 -3.18 20.50 7.64
C LYS A 119 -2.67 19.26 8.43
N LYS A 120 -3.33 18.12 8.25
CA LYS A 120 -3.14 16.80 8.84
C LYS A 120 -3.64 15.82 7.78
N TRP A 121 -2.71 15.16 7.10
CA TRP A 121 -3.06 14.20 6.07
C TRP A 121 -3.46 12.87 6.72
N HIS A 122 -4.46 12.20 6.17
CA HIS A 122 -4.84 10.86 6.63
C HIS A 122 -4.82 9.94 5.42
N SER A 123 -3.82 9.06 5.35
CA SER A 123 -3.80 8.00 4.36
C SER A 123 -3.99 6.66 5.03
N ASP A 124 -5.27 6.28 5.15
CA ASP A 124 -5.67 4.89 5.36
C ASP A 124 -5.14 4.07 4.18
N LEU A 125 -4.24 3.11 4.45
CA LEU A 125 -3.45 2.40 3.43
C LEU A 125 -3.44 0.88 3.68
N ARG A 126 -4.55 0.33 4.15
CA ARG A 126 -4.65 -1.06 4.67
C ARG A 126 -4.14 -2.16 3.75
N GLY A 127 -4.21 -1.95 2.43
CA GLY A 127 -3.74 -2.94 1.45
C GLY A 127 -2.28 -2.75 1.02
N LEU A 128 -1.66 -1.62 1.36
CA LEU A 128 -0.27 -1.32 1.03
C LEU A 128 0.62 -1.43 2.30
N CYS A 129 0.05 -1.43 3.51
CA CYS A 129 0.80 -1.53 4.76
C CYS A 129 0.90 -2.95 5.34
N ALA A 130 0.47 -3.97 4.61
CA ALA A 130 0.56 -5.36 5.08
C ALA A 130 1.90 -6.02 4.72
N SER A 131 2.62 -5.48 3.74
CA SER A 131 3.91 -6.01 3.28
C SER A 131 5.00 -4.93 3.24
N PRO A 132 6.28 -5.31 3.38
CA PRO A 132 7.38 -4.35 3.29
C PRO A 132 7.46 -3.63 1.94
N SER A 133 7.07 -4.31 0.85
CA SER A 133 7.08 -3.70 -0.50
C SER A 133 6.04 -2.59 -0.61
N GLY A 134 4.86 -2.78 -0.01
CA GLY A 134 3.81 -1.76 -0.01
C GLY A 134 4.16 -0.56 0.88
N ILE A 135 4.81 -0.77 2.04
CA ILE A 135 5.25 0.33 2.91
C ILE A 135 6.41 1.09 2.30
N ASN A 136 7.40 0.41 1.71
CA ASN A 136 8.46 1.08 0.94
C ASN A 136 7.89 1.90 -0.23
N ARG A 137 6.79 1.47 -0.84
CA ARG A 137 6.13 2.18 -1.94
C ARG A 137 5.37 3.43 -1.45
N ILE A 138 4.75 3.34 -0.28
CA ILE A 138 4.13 4.47 0.41
C ILE A 138 5.19 5.47 0.88
N ALA A 139 6.21 5.00 1.60
CA ALA A 139 7.25 5.82 2.19
C ALA A 139 8.07 6.56 1.13
N ARG A 140 8.50 5.89 0.05
CA ARG A 140 9.15 6.55 -1.10
C ARG A 140 8.27 7.61 -1.74
N ARG A 141 6.96 7.38 -1.79
CA ARG A 141 6.00 8.30 -2.41
C ARG A 141 5.70 9.51 -1.52
N ILE A 142 5.56 9.31 -0.22
CA ILE A 142 5.43 10.41 0.74
C ILE A 142 6.69 11.26 0.67
N SER A 143 7.87 10.62 0.71
CA SER A 143 9.16 11.32 0.55
C SER A 143 9.23 12.11 -0.76
N ALA A 144 8.83 11.53 -1.91
CA ALA A 144 8.84 12.21 -3.20
C ALA A 144 7.86 13.39 -3.30
N GLU A 145 6.62 13.25 -2.80
CA GLU A 145 5.59 14.30 -2.82
C GLU A 145 5.88 15.42 -1.82
N ILE A 146 6.53 15.07 -0.70
CA ILE A 146 6.84 15.97 0.42
C ILE A 146 8.23 16.59 0.30
N SER A 147 9.02 16.29 -0.73
CA SER A 147 10.28 17.00 -1.06
C SER A 147 10.19 18.54 -1.16
N ARG A 148 8.98 19.11 -1.05
CA ARG A 148 8.69 20.56 -0.96
C ARG A 148 8.39 21.08 0.47
N SER A 149 8.24 20.21 1.47
CA SER A 149 7.92 20.54 2.86
C SER A 149 8.99 19.97 3.79
N LYS A 150 9.38 20.71 4.84
CA LYS A 150 10.66 20.48 5.52
C LYS A 150 10.73 19.29 6.48
N ASN A 151 9.64 18.68 6.98
CA ASN A 151 9.68 17.51 7.88
C ASN A 151 8.41 16.61 7.81
N TRP A 152 8.52 15.30 8.06
CA TRP A 152 7.46 14.27 8.02
C TRP A 152 7.53 13.22 9.16
N ALA A 153 6.36 12.80 9.67
CA ALA A 153 6.19 11.64 10.58
C ALA A 153 5.36 10.48 10.01
N ASP A 154 5.87 9.26 10.15
CA ASP A 154 5.06 8.04 10.05
C ASP A 154 4.53 7.64 11.43
N LEU A 155 3.21 7.68 11.62
CA LEU A 155 2.52 6.98 12.70
C LEU A 155 2.05 5.63 12.14
N GLY A 156 2.98 4.68 12.06
CA GLY A 156 2.73 3.34 11.51
C GLY A 156 2.24 2.37 12.57
N THR A 157 1.23 1.54 12.27
CA THR A 157 1.05 0.27 12.98
C THR A 157 2.09 -0.71 12.52
N THR A 158 2.72 -1.34 13.50
CA THR A 158 3.34 -2.64 13.30
C THR A 158 2.23 -3.69 13.31
N SER A 159 2.21 -4.58 12.32
CA SER A 159 1.61 -5.91 12.53
C SER A 159 2.65 -6.76 13.26
N ILE A 160 2.26 -7.91 13.83
CA ILE A 160 3.25 -8.87 14.33
C ILE A 160 4.08 -9.31 13.11
N PHE A 161 5.41 -9.19 13.20
CA PHE A 161 6.31 -9.63 12.15
C PHE A 161 7.13 -10.79 12.69
N THR A 162 6.95 -11.96 12.07
CA THR A 162 7.70 -13.18 12.40
C THR A 162 8.85 -13.47 11.45
N ASP A 163 9.12 -12.57 10.49
CA ASP A 163 10.16 -12.71 9.48
C ASP A 163 11.13 -11.51 9.52
N GLU A 164 12.43 -11.79 9.67
CA GLU A 164 13.50 -10.79 9.68
C GLU A 164 13.59 -9.98 8.38
N ASN A 165 13.25 -10.58 7.23
CA ASN A 165 13.22 -9.88 5.95
C ASN A 165 12.10 -8.84 5.90
N VAL A 166 10.99 -9.13 6.59
CA VAL A 166 9.87 -8.20 6.72
C VAL A 166 10.32 -7.01 7.55
N LEU A 167 10.91 -7.24 8.73
CA LEU A 167 11.49 -6.19 9.59
C LEU A 167 12.51 -5.31 8.87
N GLY A 168 13.47 -5.92 8.15
CA GLY A 168 14.47 -5.19 7.38
C GLY A 168 13.85 -4.30 6.28
N GLY A 169 12.73 -4.73 5.70
CA GLY A 169 11.99 -3.93 4.73
C GLY A 169 11.25 -2.74 5.36
N PHE A 170 10.72 -2.87 6.58
CA PHE A 170 10.14 -1.76 7.34
C PHE A 170 11.21 -0.73 7.74
N GLN A 171 12.37 -1.17 8.23
CA GLN A 171 13.48 -0.27 8.58
C GLN A 171 13.93 0.55 7.36
N LYS A 172 14.01 -0.07 6.17
CA LYS A 172 14.32 0.64 4.92
C LYS A 172 13.25 1.68 4.57
N ALA A 173 11.98 1.35 4.79
CA ALA A 173 10.89 2.28 4.51
C ALA A 173 10.89 3.48 5.47
N PHE A 174 11.10 3.22 6.77
CA PHE A 174 11.15 4.23 7.83
C PHE A 174 12.30 5.22 7.65
N LYS A 175 13.38 4.88 6.95
CA LYS A 175 14.45 5.83 6.59
C LYS A 175 13.99 6.99 5.71
N HIS A 176 12.81 6.89 5.10
CA HIS A 176 12.23 7.97 4.32
C HIS A 176 11.42 8.96 5.18
N ALA A 177 11.19 8.65 6.46
CA ALA A 177 10.53 9.51 7.43
C ALA A 177 11.55 10.26 8.29
N ASP A 178 11.23 11.52 8.63
CA ASP A 178 12.03 12.29 9.58
C ASP A 178 11.79 11.80 11.02
N GLU A 179 10.55 11.36 11.30
CA GLU A 179 10.13 10.83 12.59
C GLU A 179 9.24 9.59 12.41
N VAL A 180 9.32 8.63 13.33
CA VAL A 180 8.47 7.43 13.31
C VAL A 180 7.94 7.15 14.70
N GLY A 181 6.62 7.05 14.80
CA GLY A 181 5.90 6.61 15.99
C GLY A 181 5.19 5.28 15.71
N LEU A 182 5.44 4.29 16.56
CA LEU A 182 4.85 2.97 16.44
C LEU A 182 3.55 2.88 17.24
N PHE A 183 2.47 2.58 16.53
CA PHE A 183 1.20 2.21 17.15
C PHE A 183 1.25 0.76 17.65
N PRO A 184 0.52 0.42 18.75
CA PRO A 184 0.45 -0.94 19.25
C PRO A 184 0.22 -1.97 18.16
N ILE A 185 0.93 -3.07 18.29
CA ILE A 185 0.83 -4.16 17.33
C ILE A 185 -0.61 -4.66 17.29
N TYR A 186 -1.15 -4.76 16.08
CA TYR A 186 -2.48 -5.33 15.90
C TYR A 186 -2.38 -6.84 15.74
N GLU A 187 -2.78 -7.58 16.77
CA GLU A 187 -2.86 -9.04 16.72
C GLU A 187 -3.96 -9.47 15.73
N ALA A 188 -3.56 -10.06 14.61
CA ALA A 188 -4.44 -10.56 13.58
C ALA A 188 -4.24 -12.07 13.40
N ARG A 189 -5.01 -12.87 14.15
CA ARG A 189 -4.97 -14.36 14.10
C ARG A 189 -3.57 -14.97 14.35
N ASP A 190 -2.73 -14.29 15.13
CA ASP A 190 -1.36 -14.73 15.42
C ASP A 190 -1.32 -15.88 16.44
N SER A 191 -0.43 -16.86 16.23
CA SER A 191 -0.17 -17.97 17.16
C SER A 191 0.69 -17.52 18.35
N GLU A 192 0.75 -18.32 19.42
CA GLU A 192 1.62 -18.03 20.58
C GLU A 192 3.12 -18.02 20.20
N GLU A 193 3.50 -18.72 19.15
CA GLU A 193 4.86 -18.73 18.60
C GLU A 193 5.17 -17.42 17.86
N ASP A 194 4.18 -16.85 17.16
CA ASP A 194 4.32 -15.55 16.50
C ASP A 194 4.51 -14.40 17.51
N LYS A 195 3.99 -14.58 18.74
CA LYS A 195 4.14 -13.63 19.85
C LYS A 195 5.53 -13.67 20.50
N GLN A 196 6.33 -14.72 20.27
CA GLN A 196 7.67 -14.85 20.85
C GLN A 196 8.73 -14.00 20.13
N PHE A 197 8.45 -13.51 18.91
CA PHE A 197 9.33 -12.56 18.24
C PHE A 197 9.26 -11.21 18.95
N SER A 198 10.16 -11.06 19.93
CA SER A 198 10.33 -9.81 20.68
C SER A 198 10.85 -8.73 19.75
N LEU A 199 9.93 -7.93 19.25
CA LEU A 199 10.18 -6.65 18.61
C LEU A 199 10.89 -5.64 19.53
N SER A 200 11.34 -6.00 20.74
CA SER A 200 11.95 -5.06 21.71
C SER A 200 13.01 -4.17 21.07
N ALA A 201 14.05 -4.73 20.45
CA ALA A 201 15.11 -3.95 19.81
C ALA A 201 14.62 -3.06 18.65
N PHE A 202 13.61 -3.52 17.89
CA PHE A 202 13.01 -2.74 16.81
C PHE A 202 12.12 -1.62 17.35
N CYS A 203 11.29 -1.91 18.35
CA CYS A 203 10.34 -1.00 18.96
C CYS A 203 11.01 0.03 19.88
N ASP A 204 12.19 -0.27 20.43
CA ASP A 204 12.93 0.64 21.30
C ASP A 204 13.65 1.74 20.51
N ALA A 205 13.81 1.56 19.19
CA ALA A 205 14.39 2.57 18.30
C ALA A 205 13.42 3.71 17.93
N TYR A 206 12.14 3.60 18.30
CA TYR A 206 11.08 4.51 17.84
C TYR A 206 10.14 4.92 18.98
N ASP A 207 9.47 6.06 18.85
CA ASP A 207 8.47 6.48 19.84
C ASP A 207 7.28 5.53 19.84
N ARG A 208 6.70 5.31 21.02
CA ARG A 208 5.51 4.48 21.17
C ARG A 208 4.27 5.35 21.27
N VAL A 209 3.38 5.25 20.30
CA VAL A 209 2.17 6.09 20.20
C VAL A 209 0.94 5.22 20.37
N ARG A 210 0.40 5.14 21.60
CA ARG A 210 -0.66 4.17 21.95
C ARG A 210 -2.01 4.81 22.20
N THR A 211 -2.00 6.07 22.62
CA THR A 211 -3.17 6.83 23.03
C THR A 211 -3.24 8.16 22.31
N SER A 212 -4.39 8.85 22.36
CA SER A 212 -4.53 10.21 21.84
C SER A 212 -3.55 11.19 22.49
N ALA A 213 -3.25 11.00 23.78
CA ALA A 213 -2.26 11.82 24.50
C ALA A 213 -0.83 11.59 23.97
N ASP A 214 -0.48 10.34 23.63
CA ASP A 214 0.81 10.04 23.00
C ASP A 214 0.90 10.66 21.61
N VAL A 215 -0.21 10.65 20.85
CA VAL A 215 -0.26 11.37 19.57
C VAL A 215 -0.02 12.85 19.79
N ASP A 216 -0.70 13.48 20.75
CA ASP A 216 -0.51 14.90 21.05
C ASP A 216 0.93 15.22 21.48
N ALA A 217 1.56 14.34 22.27
CA ALA A 217 2.96 14.46 22.65
C ALA A 217 3.90 14.33 21.45
N PHE A 218 3.69 13.31 20.61
CA PHE A 218 4.44 13.08 19.39
C PHE A 218 4.30 14.26 18.42
N LEU A 219 3.08 14.82 18.30
CA LEU A 219 2.78 15.95 17.44
C LEU A 219 3.51 17.25 17.83
N LYS A 220 4.04 17.36 19.05
CA LYS A 220 4.85 18.52 19.48
C LYS A 220 6.17 18.64 18.71
N LYS A 221 6.63 17.56 18.07
CA LYS A 221 7.82 17.55 17.21
C LYS A 221 7.58 18.24 15.86
N PHE A 222 6.33 18.51 15.50
CA PHE A 222 5.94 19.00 14.18
C PHE A 222 5.45 20.44 14.23
N SER A 223 5.64 21.14 13.12
CA SER A 223 5.21 22.51 12.87
C SER A 223 4.01 22.58 11.94
N ALA A 224 3.32 23.73 11.94
CA ALA A 224 2.19 23.96 11.05
C ALA A 224 2.64 23.92 9.57
N GLY A 225 2.16 22.93 8.82
CA GLY A 225 2.59 22.68 7.44
C GLY A 225 3.25 21.31 7.25
N ASP A 226 3.72 20.71 8.34
CA ASP A 226 4.23 19.36 8.33
C ASP A 226 3.09 18.35 8.12
N VAL A 227 3.47 17.19 7.62
CA VAL A 227 2.55 16.11 7.30
C VAL A 227 2.75 15.00 8.31
N VAL A 228 1.65 14.43 8.77
CA VAL A 228 1.65 13.26 9.66
C VAL A 228 0.75 12.24 9.02
N ILE A 229 1.21 10.99 8.95
CA ILE A 229 0.49 9.92 8.26
C ILE A 229 0.21 8.80 9.25
N PHE A 230 -1.06 8.43 9.36
CA PHE A 230 -1.49 7.25 10.10
C PHE A 230 -1.53 6.06 9.14
N ALA A 231 -0.51 5.20 9.17
CA ALA A 231 -0.36 4.08 8.25
C ALA A 231 -0.62 2.74 8.95
N GLY A 232 -1.42 1.86 8.34
CA GLY A 232 -1.67 0.54 8.91
C GLY A 232 -2.90 -0.18 8.39
N ALA A 233 -2.91 -1.51 8.53
CA ALA A 233 -4.03 -2.37 8.14
C ALA A 233 -5.07 -2.60 9.25
N GLY A 234 -4.67 -2.38 10.51
CA GLY A 234 -5.48 -2.67 11.70
C GLY A 234 -6.31 -1.51 12.24
N LYS A 235 -6.38 -1.41 13.57
CA LYS A 235 -7.24 -0.44 14.30
C LYS A 235 -6.85 1.03 14.12
N ILE A 236 -5.63 1.34 13.65
CA ILE A 236 -5.13 2.71 13.54
C ILE A 236 -5.98 3.62 12.67
N SER A 237 -6.64 3.10 11.65
CA SER A 237 -7.53 3.92 10.83
C SER A 237 -8.77 4.39 11.63
N GLY A 238 -9.34 3.49 12.44
CA GLY A 238 -10.45 3.84 13.34
C GLY A 238 -10.01 4.88 14.36
N PHE A 239 -8.89 4.60 15.02
CA PHE A 239 -8.27 5.51 15.98
C PHE A 239 -7.97 6.90 15.37
N ALA A 240 -7.37 6.95 14.18
CA ALA A 240 -7.05 8.20 13.50
C ALA A 240 -8.30 9.01 13.15
N ARG A 241 -9.41 8.36 12.75
CA ARG A 241 -10.66 9.06 12.47
C ARG A 241 -11.28 9.66 13.72
N GLU A 242 -11.28 8.90 14.81
CA GLU A 242 -11.72 9.37 16.12
C GLU A 242 -10.88 10.57 16.59
N TYR A 243 -9.55 10.41 16.58
CA TYR A 243 -8.60 11.45 16.97
C TYR A 243 -8.75 12.74 16.12
N LEU A 244 -9.04 12.60 14.83
CA LEU A 244 -9.21 13.74 13.92
C LEU A 244 -10.62 14.35 13.94
N GLY A 245 -11.56 13.80 14.72
CA GLY A 245 -12.96 14.25 14.76
C GLY A 245 -13.67 14.05 13.42
N LEU A 246 -13.39 12.93 12.74
CA LEU A 246 -13.87 12.59 11.41
C LEU A 246 -14.96 11.49 11.42
N LEU A 247 -15.43 11.13 12.61
CA LEU A 247 -16.56 10.22 12.87
C LEU A 247 -17.82 11.03 13.16
#